data_AF-A0A7J8PSG4-F1
#
_entry.id   AF-A0A7J8PSG4-F1
#
_cell.length_a   1.000
_cell.length_b   1.000
_cell.length_c   1.000
_cell.angle_alpha   90.00
_cell.angle_beta   90.00
_cell.angle_gamma   90.00
#
_symmetry.space_group_name_H-M   'P 1'
#
loop_
_entity.id
_entity.type
_entity.pdbx_description
1 polymer ?
#
loop_
_entity_poly.entity_id
_entity_poly.type
_entity_poly.pdbx_seq_one_letter_code
_entity_poly.pdbx_strand_id
1 'polypeptide(L)'
;MGNTESGYDDSLQTDFWHQPSYEPSSLAGSSMDRNYQPRQQAPFIPDNFSSLDQVISALREAGLESSNLILGIDFTKSNEWTGRYSFNRRSLHAIGNSPNPYEQAISIIGRTLSPFDEDNLIPCFGFGDASTHDKYVFSFYPDHRPCHGFEEALARYKEIVPHIKLA
;
A
#
# COMPACT_ATOMS: atom_id res chain seq x y z
N MET A 1 43.45 -57.26 -1.62
CA MET A 1 43.25 -58.25 -2.70
C MET A 1 42.09 -57.75 -3.53
N GLY A 2 42.17 -57.33 -4.79
CA GLY A 2 43.22 -57.13 -5.78
C GLY A 2 42.53 -56.43 -6.95
N ASN A 3 43.20 -55.44 -7.55
CA ASN A 3 42.70 -54.56 -8.61
C ASN A 3 42.67 -55.24 -9.98
N THR A 4 41.95 -54.64 -10.94
CA THR A 4 42.43 -54.53 -12.33
C THR A 4 41.89 -53.24 -12.98
N GLU A 5 42.81 -52.51 -13.63
CA GLU A 5 42.76 -51.15 -14.24
C GLU A 5 42.03 -51.11 -15.60
N SER A 6 41.63 -49.99 -16.23
CA SER A 6 42.43 -48.87 -16.83
C SER A 6 41.50 -47.69 -17.23
N GLY A 7 41.78 -46.39 -16.96
CA GLY A 7 42.64 -45.43 -17.72
C GLY A 7 41.93 -44.88 -18.98
N TYR A 8 41.72 -43.60 -19.31
CA TYR A 8 42.47 -42.33 -19.17
C TYR A 8 41.57 -41.07 -19.36
N ASP A 9 42.15 -39.90 -19.06
CA ASP A 9 41.65 -38.52 -18.87
C ASP A 9 41.61 -37.62 -20.13
N ASP A 10 40.97 -36.44 -20.00
CA ASP A 10 41.45 -35.08 -20.37
C ASP A 10 40.47 -34.14 -21.14
N SER A 11 39.84 -33.26 -20.36
CA SER A 11 39.69 -31.78 -20.42
C SER A 11 39.29 -30.91 -21.66
N LEU A 12 38.61 -29.78 -21.28
CA LEU A 12 38.56 -28.40 -21.83
C LEU A 12 37.60 -27.94 -22.98
N GLN A 13 36.65 -27.07 -22.59
CA GLN A 13 36.29 -25.70 -23.05
C GLN A 13 35.78 -25.33 -24.48
N THR A 14 34.70 -24.50 -24.49
CA THR A 14 34.36 -23.36 -25.41
C THR A 14 33.95 -23.70 -26.87
N ASP A 15 33.22 -22.95 -27.70
CA ASP A 15 32.39 -21.72 -27.68
C ASP A 15 31.72 -21.60 -29.10
N PHE A 16 30.59 -20.86 -29.20
CA PHE A 16 30.15 -19.98 -30.32
C PHE A 16 29.68 -20.52 -31.72
N TRP A 17 28.39 -20.23 -32.00
CA TRP A 17 27.65 -19.83 -33.23
C TRP A 17 28.01 -20.31 -34.65
N HIS A 18 26.97 -20.71 -35.42
CA HIS A 18 26.82 -20.41 -36.86
C HIS A 18 25.32 -20.23 -37.24
N GLN A 19 25.00 -19.12 -37.92
CA GLN A 19 23.70 -18.84 -38.56
C GLN A 19 23.57 -19.55 -39.92
N PRO A 20 22.34 -19.67 -40.46
CA PRO A 20 22.14 -19.48 -41.89
C PRO A 20 21.10 -18.40 -42.21
N SER A 21 21.43 -17.62 -43.24
CA SER A 21 20.70 -16.52 -43.87
C SER A 21 19.58 -17.00 -44.80
N TYR A 22 18.39 -16.37 -44.74
CA TYR A 22 17.43 -16.30 -45.86
C TYR A 22 16.56 -15.02 -45.76
N GLU A 23 16.48 -14.28 -46.87
CA GLU A 23 15.69 -13.05 -47.14
C GLU A 23 14.40 -13.43 -47.93
N PRO A 24 13.41 -12.53 -48.13
CA PRO A 24 12.10 -12.56 -47.48
C PRO A 24 10.95 -12.97 -48.41
N SER A 25 9.77 -13.26 -47.84
CA SER A 25 8.51 -13.29 -48.58
C SER A 25 7.42 -12.47 -47.88
N SER A 26 6.67 -11.77 -48.71
CA SER A 26 5.81 -10.64 -48.41
C SER A 26 4.35 -11.04 -48.12
N LEU A 27 3.65 -10.12 -47.45
CA LEU A 27 2.19 -9.92 -47.39
C LEU A 27 1.38 -10.78 -46.40
N ALA A 28 1.15 -10.23 -45.20
CA ALA A 28 -0.18 -10.12 -44.60
C ALA A 28 -0.17 -9.04 -43.50
N GLY A 29 -0.77 -7.88 -43.80
CA GLY A 29 -1.04 -6.87 -42.78
C GLY A 29 -2.19 -7.32 -41.88
N SER A 30 -2.01 -7.23 -40.57
CA SER A 30 -3.10 -6.86 -39.67
C SER A 30 -2.54 -6.01 -38.55
N SER A 31 -3.05 -4.79 -38.51
CA SER A 31 -2.78 -3.72 -37.56
C SER A 31 -2.82 -4.21 -36.12
N MET A 32 -1.65 -4.28 -35.46
CA MET A 32 -1.61 -4.14 -34.01
C MET A 32 -1.91 -2.69 -33.70
N ASP A 33 -3.20 -2.38 -33.55
CA ASP A 33 -3.67 -1.10 -33.03
C ASP A 33 -3.31 -1.05 -31.55
N ARG A 34 -2.03 -0.74 -31.27
CA ARG A 34 -1.51 -0.46 -29.93
C ARG A 34 -1.92 0.96 -29.54
N ASN A 35 -3.23 1.20 -29.42
CA ASN A 35 -3.72 2.33 -28.66
C ASN A 35 -3.60 2.02 -27.16
N TYR A 36 -2.36 1.87 -26.70
CA TYR A 36 -2.02 2.03 -25.30
C TYR A 36 -2.07 3.53 -25.04
N GLN A 37 -3.27 4.04 -24.74
CA GLN A 37 -3.38 5.41 -24.25
C GLN A 37 -2.50 5.50 -23.01
N PRO A 38 -1.48 6.37 -23.00
CA PRO A 38 -0.74 6.62 -21.78
C PRO A 38 -1.78 7.00 -20.72
N ARG A 39 -1.83 6.26 -19.61
CA ARG A 39 -2.53 6.72 -18.42
C ARG A 39 -2.06 8.14 -18.20
N GLN A 40 -2.96 9.11 -18.38
CA GLN A 40 -2.66 10.51 -18.14
C GLN A 40 -2.10 10.56 -16.72
N GLN A 41 -0.81 10.89 -16.60
CA GLN A 41 -0.21 11.07 -15.29
C GLN A 41 -1.03 12.17 -14.62
N ALA A 42 -1.46 11.90 -13.38
CA ALA A 42 -2.18 12.91 -12.62
C ALA A 42 -1.38 14.22 -12.68
N PRO A 43 -2.02 15.37 -12.95
CA PRO A 43 -1.32 16.63 -13.04
C PRO A 43 -0.52 16.84 -11.75
N PHE A 44 0.73 17.27 -11.88
CA PHE A 44 1.59 17.56 -10.74
C PHE A 44 0.92 18.62 -9.85
N ILE A 45 0.69 18.28 -8.59
CA ILE A 45 0.15 19.19 -7.58
C ILE A 45 1.35 19.74 -6.80
N PRO A 46 1.70 21.04 -6.94
CA PRO A 46 2.78 21.64 -6.18
C PRO A 46 2.42 21.80 -4.70
N ASP A 47 3.41 21.69 -3.82
CA ASP A 47 3.27 21.94 -2.39
C ASP A 47 3.12 23.44 -2.12
N ASN A 48 1.88 23.91 -2.12
CA ASN A 48 1.54 25.33 -1.94
C ASN A 48 1.13 25.69 -0.51
N PHE A 49 1.10 24.72 0.41
CA PHE A 49 0.56 24.89 1.76
C PHE A 49 1.63 24.64 2.83
N SER A 50 1.70 25.53 3.81
CA SER A 50 2.65 25.43 4.94
C SER A 50 1.99 25.12 6.28
N SER A 51 0.66 25.03 6.33
CA SER A 51 -0.10 24.64 7.53
C SER A 51 -1.38 23.89 7.19
N LEU A 52 -1.92 23.14 8.16
CA LEU A 52 -3.21 22.46 8.02
C LEU A 52 -4.37 23.45 7.81
N ASP A 53 -4.32 24.62 8.46
CA ASP A 53 -5.35 25.66 8.30
C ASP A 53 -5.44 26.17 6.86
N GLN A 54 -4.31 26.26 6.15
CA GLN A 54 -4.31 26.61 4.73
C GLN A 54 -4.92 25.50 3.88
N VAL A 55 -4.66 24.23 4.20
CA VAL A 55 -5.29 23.08 3.51
C VAL A 55 -6.80 23.09 3.72
N ILE A 56 -7.27 23.29 4.96
CA ILE A 56 -8.69 23.39 5.29
C ILE A 56 -9.33 24.55 4.51
N SER A 57 -8.68 25.72 4.48
CA SER A 57 -9.21 26.88 3.76
C SER A 57 -9.31 26.61 2.26
N ALA A 58 -8.27 26.03 1.66
CA ALA A 58 -8.26 25.68 0.24
C ALA A 58 -9.32 24.62 -0.12
N LEU A 59 -9.55 23.62 0.74
CA LEU A 59 -10.62 22.64 0.54
C LEU A 59 -12.00 23.30 0.52
N ARG A 60 -12.23 24.26 1.42
CA ARG A 60 -13.48 25.04 1.45
C ARG A 60 -13.64 25.91 0.21
N GLU A 61 -12.58 26.60 -0.21
CA GLU A 61 -12.58 27.42 -1.44
C GLU A 61 -12.80 26.59 -2.71
N ALA A 62 -12.34 25.34 -2.72
CA ALA A 62 -12.59 24.39 -3.79
C ALA A 62 -14.02 23.82 -3.79
N GLY A 63 -14.87 24.21 -2.82
CA GLY A 63 -16.27 23.81 -2.74
C GLY A 63 -16.54 22.55 -1.93
N LEU A 64 -15.60 22.09 -1.10
CA LEU A 64 -15.89 21.06 -0.12
C LEU A 64 -16.72 21.67 1.02
N GLU A 65 -18.04 21.47 0.96
CA GLU A 65 -18.98 22.02 1.95
C GLU A 65 -19.37 21.00 3.02
N SER A 66 -19.63 19.76 2.59
CA SER A 66 -19.99 18.62 3.44
C SER A 66 -19.51 17.31 2.80
N SER A 67 -19.25 16.32 3.62
CA SER A 67 -18.80 14.98 3.25
C SER A 67 -19.16 13.98 4.35
N ASN A 68 -19.15 12.69 4.02
CA ASN A 68 -19.02 11.64 5.02
C ASN A 68 -17.72 10.90 4.76
N LEU A 69 -17.06 10.51 5.85
CA LEU A 69 -15.74 9.89 5.79
C LEU A 69 -15.79 8.42 6.23
N ILE A 70 -15.05 7.57 5.53
CA ILE A 70 -14.83 6.17 5.90
C ILE A 70 -13.32 5.97 6.10
N LEU A 71 -12.94 5.26 7.16
CA LEU A 71 -11.55 4.92 7.45
C LEU A 71 -11.31 3.42 7.28
N GLY A 72 -10.38 3.06 6.40
CA GLY A 72 -9.89 1.69 6.23
C GLY A 72 -8.41 1.59 6.61
N ILE A 73 -8.06 0.62 7.46
CA ILE A 73 -6.68 0.40 7.92
C ILE A 73 -6.19 -0.98 7.48
N ASP A 74 -5.06 -0.96 6.77
CA ASP A 74 -4.30 -2.15 6.37
C ASP A 74 -3.59 -2.73 7.60
N PHE A 75 -3.88 -4.00 7.92
CA PHE A 75 -3.27 -4.83 8.96
C PHE A 75 -2.55 -6.07 8.36
N THR A 76 -2.04 -5.96 7.14
CA THR A 76 -1.21 -6.99 6.53
C THR A 76 0.13 -7.12 7.24
N LYS A 77 0.72 -8.31 7.18
CA LYS A 77 2.01 -8.61 7.80
C LYS A 77 3.16 -7.75 7.28
N SER A 78 3.05 -7.20 6.07
CA SER A 78 4.09 -6.35 5.49
C SER A 78 4.49 -5.15 6.35
N ASN A 79 3.55 -4.67 7.18
CA ASN A 79 3.78 -3.60 8.14
C ASN A 79 4.85 -3.91 9.19
N GLU A 80 5.20 -5.19 9.42
CA GLU A 80 6.27 -5.57 10.33
C GLU A 80 7.65 -5.09 9.85
N TRP A 81 7.87 -5.00 8.54
CA TRP A 81 9.19 -4.70 7.97
C TRP A 81 9.26 -3.43 7.11
N THR A 82 8.14 -2.89 6.65
CA THR A 82 8.12 -1.67 5.82
C THR A 82 8.57 -0.42 6.58
N GLY A 83 8.54 -0.44 7.92
CA GLY A 83 9.14 0.58 8.78
C GLY A 83 10.67 0.53 8.89
N ARG A 84 11.36 -0.35 8.14
CA ARG A 84 12.82 -0.52 8.15
C ARG A 84 13.60 0.80 8.08
N TYR A 85 13.17 1.70 7.20
CA TYR A 85 13.87 2.96 6.93
C TYR A 85 13.14 4.19 7.48
N SER A 86 11.81 4.14 7.55
CA SER A 86 10.96 5.27 7.93
C SER A 86 10.57 5.29 9.41
N PHE A 87 10.66 4.16 10.11
CA PHE A 87 10.17 4.03 11.48
C PHE A 87 11.12 3.23 12.39
N ASN A 88 12.42 3.48 12.24
CA ASN A 88 13.48 2.93 13.10
C ASN A 88 13.44 1.39 13.18
N ARG A 89 13.18 0.72 12.07
CA ARG A 89 13.06 -0.75 11.99
C ARG A 89 11.98 -1.37 12.86
N ARG A 90 10.99 -0.57 13.27
CA ARG A 90 9.80 -1.06 13.98
C ARG A 90 8.67 -1.31 13.00
N SER A 91 7.74 -2.16 13.42
CA SER A 91 6.45 -2.30 12.73
C SER A 91 5.75 -0.96 12.62
N LEU A 92 5.11 -0.69 11.49
CA LEU A 92 4.31 0.52 11.28
C LEU A 92 3.09 0.59 12.21
N HIS A 93 2.68 -0.53 12.82
CA HIS A 93 1.65 -0.58 13.86
C HIS A 93 2.20 -0.55 15.29
N ALA A 94 3.51 -0.41 15.51
CA ALA A 94 4.06 -0.49 16.87
C ALA A 94 3.50 0.63 17.76
N ILE A 95 2.79 0.26 18.83
CA ILE A 95 2.27 1.19 19.85
C ILE A 95 3.38 1.52 20.85
N GLY A 96 3.54 2.79 21.19
CA GLY A 96 4.53 3.24 22.17
C GLY A 96 4.39 4.72 22.51
N ASN A 97 5.45 5.33 23.05
CA ASN A 97 5.44 6.72 23.51
C ASN A 97 5.31 7.75 22.37
N SER A 98 5.74 7.39 21.16
CA SER A 98 5.65 8.25 19.98
C SER A 98 4.69 7.62 18.97
N PRO A 99 3.84 8.42 18.32
CA PRO A 99 2.82 7.90 17.41
C PRO A 99 3.48 7.22 16.21
N ASN A 100 3.00 6.02 15.87
CA ASN A 100 3.38 5.36 14.63
C ASN A 100 2.77 6.04 13.39
N PRO A 101 3.21 5.69 12.16
CA PRO A 101 2.74 6.38 10.96
C PRO A 101 1.22 6.32 10.75
N TYR A 102 0.54 5.23 11.16
CA TYR A 102 -0.92 5.17 11.12
C TYR A 102 -1.55 6.14 12.12
N GLU A 103 -1.05 6.22 13.37
CA GLU A 103 -1.54 7.20 14.35
C GLU A 103 -1.39 8.65 13.84
N GLN A 104 -0.25 8.95 13.21
CA GLN A 104 0.02 10.26 12.63
C GLN A 104 -0.94 10.57 11.48
N ALA A 105 -1.15 9.61 10.57
CA ALA A 105 -2.06 9.78 9.45
C ALA A 105 -3.51 10.00 9.92
N ILE A 106 -4.02 9.16 10.82
CA ILE A 106 -5.36 9.31 11.40
C ILE A 106 -5.52 10.69 12.05
N SER A 107 -4.51 11.16 12.80
CA SER A 107 -4.55 12.48 13.44
C SER A 107 -4.51 13.64 12.45
N ILE A 108 -3.70 13.55 11.39
CA ILE A 108 -3.61 14.60 10.35
C ILE A 108 -4.92 14.66 9.56
N ILE A 109 -5.46 13.50 9.15
CA ILE A 109 -6.73 13.39 8.44
C ILE A 109 -7.85 13.98 9.31
N GLY A 110 -7.95 13.58 10.59
CA GLY A 110 -8.96 14.10 11.49
C GLY A 110 -8.90 15.62 11.65
N ARG A 111 -7.70 16.18 11.89
CA ARG A 111 -7.54 17.64 12.01
C ARG A 111 -7.88 18.41 10.73
N THR A 112 -7.72 17.77 9.57
CA THR A 112 -7.93 18.43 8.26
C THR A 112 -9.36 18.28 7.75
N LEU A 113 -9.97 17.10 7.94
CA LEU A 113 -11.24 16.74 7.30
C LEU A 113 -12.44 16.74 8.24
N SER A 114 -12.26 16.65 9.57
CA SER A 114 -13.39 16.71 10.51
C SER A 114 -14.28 17.95 10.38
N PRO A 115 -13.78 19.16 10.02
CA PRO A 115 -14.66 20.32 9.78
C PRO A 115 -15.63 20.18 8.60
N PHE A 116 -15.45 19.15 7.77
CA PHE A 116 -16.26 18.87 6.58
C PHE A 116 -17.11 17.59 6.73
N ASP A 117 -16.99 16.87 7.85
CA ASP A 117 -17.78 15.66 8.09
C ASP A 117 -19.16 16.05 8.62
N GLU A 118 -20.22 15.56 7.98
CA GLU A 118 -21.59 16.04 8.21
C GLU A 118 -22.15 15.61 9.56
N ASP A 119 -21.82 14.40 10.02
CA ASP A 119 -22.38 13.78 11.22
C ASP A 119 -21.34 13.45 12.30
N ASN A 120 -20.05 13.62 12.01
CA ASN A 120 -18.94 13.20 12.87
C ASN A 120 -18.96 11.68 13.16
N LEU A 121 -19.59 10.88 12.29
CA LEU A 121 -19.67 9.43 12.41
C LEU A 121 -18.75 8.80 11.37
N ILE A 122 -17.69 8.15 11.83
CA ILE A 122 -16.65 7.56 10.99
C ILE A 122 -16.75 6.04 11.03
N PRO A 123 -17.37 5.39 10.04
CA PRO A 123 -17.23 3.95 9.85
C PRO A 123 -15.74 3.58 9.72
N CYS A 124 -15.25 2.76 10.65
CA CYS A 124 -13.85 2.35 10.74
C CYS A 124 -13.70 0.85 10.56
N PHE A 125 -12.83 0.46 9.63
CA PHE A 125 -12.62 -0.93 9.24
C PHE A 125 -11.13 -1.28 9.21
N GLY A 126 -10.81 -2.54 9.55
CA GLY A 126 -9.50 -3.13 9.32
C GLY A 126 -9.57 -4.27 8.30
N PHE A 127 -8.47 -4.52 7.60
CA PHE A 127 -8.35 -5.60 6.62
C PHE A 127 -6.93 -6.15 6.53
N GLY A 128 -6.74 -7.34 5.95
CA GLY A 128 -5.42 -7.94 5.74
C GLY A 128 -4.86 -8.70 6.96
N ASP A 129 -5.59 -8.73 8.07
CA ASP A 129 -5.24 -9.55 9.23
C ASP A 129 -5.59 -11.03 8.99
N ALA A 130 -5.19 -11.91 9.91
CA ALA A 130 -5.44 -13.34 9.83
C ALA A 130 -6.93 -13.72 9.85
N SER A 131 -7.83 -12.85 10.29
CA SER A 131 -9.28 -13.11 10.20
C SER A 131 -9.87 -12.73 8.84
N THR A 132 -9.33 -11.72 8.17
CA THR A 132 -9.92 -11.15 6.95
C THR A 132 -9.19 -11.53 5.65
N HIS A 133 -7.87 -11.74 5.73
CA HIS A 133 -6.99 -11.95 4.57
C HIS A 133 -7.27 -10.92 3.46
N ASP A 134 -7.41 -11.37 2.21
CA ASP A 134 -7.67 -10.57 1.01
C ASP A 134 -9.16 -10.53 0.61
N LYS A 135 -10.07 -10.97 1.50
CA LYS A 135 -11.49 -11.21 1.14
C LYS A 135 -12.49 -10.35 1.90
N TYR A 136 -12.16 -9.95 3.12
CA TYR A 136 -13.11 -9.32 4.03
C TYR A 136 -12.51 -8.09 4.71
N VAL A 137 -13.37 -7.41 5.47
CA VAL A 137 -12.99 -6.37 6.42
C VAL A 137 -13.63 -6.71 7.76
N PHE A 138 -13.03 -6.25 8.87
CA PHE A 138 -13.66 -6.27 10.18
C PHE A 138 -13.98 -4.83 10.62
N SER A 139 -15.12 -4.64 11.28
CA SER A 139 -15.46 -3.35 11.90
C SER A 139 -14.69 -3.15 13.20
N PHE A 140 -14.32 -1.90 13.50
CA PHE A 140 -13.64 -1.57 14.76
C PHE A 140 -14.46 -1.91 16.01
N TYR A 141 -15.78 -1.86 15.90
CA TYR A 141 -16.72 -2.26 16.95
C TYR A 141 -17.56 -3.48 16.54
N PRO A 142 -17.83 -4.44 17.46
CA PRO A 142 -18.58 -5.66 17.15
C PRO A 142 -20.05 -5.43 16.75
N ASP A 143 -20.65 -4.35 17.21
CA ASP A 143 -22.02 -3.92 16.87
C ASP A 143 -22.08 -3.09 15.58
N HIS A 144 -20.96 -2.99 14.85
CA HIS A 144 -20.80 -2.22 13.62
C HIS A 144 -21.08 -0.72 13.76
N ARG A 145 -21.08 -0.18 14.99
CA ARG A 145 -21.25 1.26 15.16
C ARG A 145 -20.06 2.03 14.58
N PRO A 146 -20.29 3.23 14.00
CA PRO A 146 -19.21 4.14 13.64
C PRO A 146 -18.50 4.68 14.89
N CYS A 147 -17.29 5.19 14.68
CA CYS A 147 -16.59 6.00 15.67
C CYS A 147 -17.17 7.42 15.68
N HIS A 148 -17.26 8.05 16.84
CA HIS A 148 -17.56 9.46 17.00
C HIS A 148 -16.29 10.28 16.77
N GLY A 149 -16.07 10.63 15.50
CA GLY A 149 -14.91 11.39 15.05
C GLY A 149 -13.60 10.61 15.04
N PHE A 150 -12.56 11.28 14.53
CA PHE A 150 -11.21 10.71 14.42
C PHE A 150 -10.51 10.52 15.77
N GLU A 151 -10.96 11.22 16.83
CA GLU A 151 -10.44 11.01 18.19
C GLU A 151 -10.81 9.62 18.71
N GLU A 152 -12.08 9.21 18.59
CA GLU A 152 -12.49 7.85 18.95
C GLU A 152 -11.87 6.82 18.00
N ALA A 153 -11.78 7.10 16.70
CA ALA A 153 -11.12 6.20 15.74
C ALA A 153 -9.65 5.93 16.11
N LEU A 154 -8.90 6.97 16.50
CA LEU A 154 -7.50 6.84 16.94
C LEU A 154 -7.39 6.07 18.26
N ALA A 155 -8.25 6.37 19.24
CA ALA A 155 -8.28 5.64 20.51
C ALA A 155 -8.57 4.16 20.27
N ARG A 156 -9.58 3.86 19.46
CA ARG A 156 -9.98 2.49 19.15
C ARG A 156 -8.92 1.73 18.36
N TYR A 157 -8.26 2.37 17.40
CA TYR A 157 -7.09 1.81 16.72
C TYR A 157 -6.03 1.32 17.71
N LYS A 158 -5.68 2.14 18.71
CA LYS A 158 -4.67 1.78 19.74
C LYS A 158 -5.10 0.59 20.59
N GLU A 159 -6.39 0.44 20.86
CA GLU A 159 -6.93 -0.68 21.62
C GLU A 159 -6.91 -1.99 20.85
N ILE A 160 -7.23 -1.96 19.55
CA ILE A 160 -7.35 -3.19 18.74
C ILE A 160 -5.99 -3.72 18.27
N VAL A 161 -5.04 -2.83 17.95
CA VAL A 161 -3.74 -3.20 17.36
C VAL A 161 -3.02 -4.33 18.13
N PRO A 162 -2.90 -4.31 19.47
CA PRO A 162 -2.23 -5.37 20.22
C PRO A 162 -2.89 -6.76 20.10
N HIS A 163 -4.16 -6.80 19.69
CA HIS A 163 -4.97 -8.02 19.61
C HIS A 163 -5.10 -8.54 18.18
N ILE A 164 -4.63 -7.79 17.18
CA ILE A 164 -4.70 -8.17 15.77
C ILE A 164 -3.50 -9.06 15.42
N LYS A 165 -3.78 -10.18 14.73
CA LYS A 165 -2.75 -11.05 14.17
C LYS A 165 -2.55 -10.69 12.70
N LEU A 166 -1.42 -10.10 12.36
CA LEU A 166 -1.09 -9.76 10.98
C LEU A 166 -0.86 -11.04 10.15
N ALA A 167 -1.35 -11.07 8.90
CA ALA A 167 -1.22 -12.20 7.98
C ALA A 167 -0.54 -11.80 6.66
#